data_AF-A0A8B0SNY6-F1
#
_entry.id   AF-A0A8B0SNY6-F1
#
_cell.length_a   1.000
_cell.length_b   1.000
_cell.length_c   1.000
_cell.angle_alpha   90.00
_cell.angle_beta   90.00
_cell.angle_gamma   90.00
#
_symmetry.space_group_name_H-M   'P 1'
#
loop_
_entity.id
_entity.type
_entity.pdbx_description
1 polymer ?
#
loop_
_entity_poly.entity_id
_entity_poly.type
_entity_poly.pdbx_seq_one_letter_code
_entity_poly.pdbx_strand_id
1 'polypeptide(L)'
;MNNCPCGSEMTYNQCCRQYHDGKSAPTAETLMRSRYSAYVMRNGAYLHRSWHGSTRPNKKGLLQLPPMDWLGLEIVRTEQGGEQDAAG
;
A
#
# COMPACT_ATOMS: atom_id res chain seq x y z
N MET A 1 -10.52 -0.60 18.77
CA MET A 1 -10.17 0.02 17.47
C MET A 1 -8.82 -0.52 17.04
N ASN A 2 -8.71 -1.20 15.90
CA ASN A 2 -7.41 -1.54 15.33
C ASN A 2 -6.99 -0.42 14.39
N ASN A 3 -5.89 0.25 14.73
CA ASN A 3 -5.25 1.24 13.88
C ASN A 3 -4.83 0.62 12.55
N CYS A 4 -4.64 1.46 11.54
CA CYS A 4 -4.24 0.99 10.23
C CYS A 4 -2.84 0.34 10.30
N PRO A 5 -2.61 -0.83 9.68
CA PRO A 5 -1.31 -1.48 9.70
C PRO A 5 -0.15 -0.61 9.18
N CYS A 6 -0.43 0.39 8.33
CA CYS A 6 0.57 1.32 7.82
C CYS A 6 1.21 2.27 8.87
N GLY A 7 0.88 2.11 10.16
CA GLY A 7 1.41 2.92 11.26
C GLY A 7 0.69 4.26 11.47
N SER A 8 -0.44 4.49 10.78
CA SER A 8 -1.28 5.67 11.02
C SER A 8 -2.12 5.51 12.29
N GLU A 9 -2.36 6.61 12.99
CA GLU A 9 -3.29 6.67 14.13
C GLU A 9 -4.76 6.51 13.73
N MET A 10 -5.05 6.58 12.43
CA MET A 10 -6.40 6.38 11.90
C MET A 10 -6.77 4.90 11.85
N THR A 11 -8.07 4.61 11.96
CA THR A 11 -8.59 3.26 11.70
C THR A 11 -8.39 2.86 10.24
N TYR A 12 -8.29 1.56 9.96
CA TYR A 12 -8.14 1.07 8.58
C TYR A 12 -9.19 1.65 7.61
N ASN A 13 -10.46 1.71 8.04
CA ASN A 13 -11.57 2.22 7.23
C ASN A 13 -11.41 3.69 6.83
N GLN A 14 -10.80 4.50 7.69
CA GLN A 14 -10.55 5.92 7.43
C GLN A 14 -9.17 6.18 6.79
N CYS A 15 -8.30 5.16 6.74
CA CYS A 15 -6.94 5.25 6.23
C CYS A 15 -6.80 4.49 4.90
N CYS A 16 -6.19 3.29 4.89
CA CYS A 16 -5.85 2.58 3.66
C CYS A 16 -7.05 1.97 2.91
N ARG A 17 -8.21 1.81 3.58
CA ARG A 17 -9.39 1.19 2.98
C ARG A 17 -9.88 1.94 1.74
N GLN A 18 -9.92 3.27 1.77
CA GLN A 18 -10.36 4.07 0.62
C GLN A 18 -9.52 3.81 -0.63
N TYR A 19 -8.21 3.61 -0.46
CA TYR A 19 -7.33 3.29 -1.57
C TYR A 19 -7.53 1.87 -2.03
N HIS A 20 -7.74 0.93 -1.09
CA HIS A 20 -8.07 -0.46 -1.40
C HIS A 20 -9.40 -0.63 -2.14
N ASP A 21 -10.35 0.27 -1.91
CA ASP A 21 -11.64 0.31 -2.59
C ASP A 21 -11.59 1.03 -3.95
N GLY A 22 -10.46 1.66 -4.31
CA GLY A 22 -10.22 2.17 -5.67
C GLY A 22 -9.86 3.64 -5.76
N LYS A 23 -9.83 4.39 -4.65
CA LYS A 23 -9.32 5.77 -4.66
C LYS A 23 -7.84 5.78 -5.03
N SER A 24 -7.44 6.72 -5.88
CA SER A 24 -6.02 6.95 -6.19
C SER A 24 -5.29 7.47 -4.95
N ALA A 25 -4.09 6.94 -4.72
CA ALA A 25 -3.19 7.49 -3.71
C ALA A 25 -2.62 8.84 -4.24
N PRO A 26 -2.76 9.94 -3.49
CA PRO A 26 -2.33 11.27 -3.94
C PRO A 26 -0.81 11.43 -3.95
N THR A 27 -0.08 10.62 -3.19
CA THR A 27 1.38 10.67 -3.09
C THR A 27 1.99 9.28 -3.13
N ALA A 28 3.27 9.21 -3.50
CA ALA A 28 4.07 7.99 -3.46
C ALA A 28 4.11 7.39 -2.04
N GLU A 29 4.21 8.24 -1.01
CA GLU A 29 4.15 7.79 0.39
C GLU A 29 2.82 7.12 0.70
N THR A 30 1.71 7.73 0.29
CA THR A 30 0.38 7.18 0.53
C THR A 30 0.20 5.85 -0.18
N LEU A 31 0.73 5.73 -1.41
CA LEU A 31 0.73 4.48 -2.17
C LEU A 31 1.59 3.40 -1.50
N MET A 32 2.74 3.77 -0.93
CA MET A 32 3.62 2.85 -0.21
C MET A 32 2.93 2.32 1.05
N ARG A 33 2.33 3.21 1.85
CA ARG A 33 1.56 2.88 3.07
C ARG A 33 0.38 1.96 2.77
N SER A 34 -0.38 2.23 1.71
CA SER A 34 -1.49 1.37 1.30
C SER A 34 -1.00 0.01 0.82
N ARG A 35 0.10 -0.06 0.03
CA ARG A 35 0.70 -1.34 -0.39
C ARG A 35 1.18 -2.16 0.79
N TYR A 36 1.79 -1.55 1.81
CA TYR A 36 2.14 -2.24 3.05
C TYR A 36 0.91 -2.87 3.70
N SER A 37 -0.15 -2.08 3.95
CA SER A 37 -1.40 -2.60 4.53
C SER A 37 -2.02 -3.71 3.69
N ALA A 38 -1.93 -3.63 2.36
CA ALA A 38 -2.39 -4.68 1.47
C ALA A 38 -1.59 -5.98 1.61
N TYR A 39 -0.28 -5.92 1.86
CA TYR A 39 0.51 -7.12 2.18
C TYR A 39 0.07 -7.74 3.50
N VAL A 40 -0.11 -6.94 4.56
CA VAL A 40 -0.60 -7.42 5.86
C VAL A 40 -1.95 -8.12 5.72
N MET A 41 -2.85 -7.55 4.91
CA MET A 41 -4.19 -8.10 4.66
C MET A 41 -4.25 -9.14 3.54
N ARG A 42 -3.12 -9.47 2.92
CA ARG A 42 -3.00 -10.38 1.76
C ARG A 42 -3.95 -10.00 0.60
N ASN A 43 -4.16 -8.70 0.38
CA ASN A 43 -4.95 -8.17 -0.72
C ASN A 43 -4.14 -8.13 -2.02
N GLY A 44 -3.90 -9.30 -2.61
CA GLY A 44 -3.13 -9.44 -3.85
C GLY A 44 -3.74 -8.71 -5.06
N ALA A 45 -5.06 -8.50 -5.06
CA ALA A 45 -5.73 -7.74 -6.11
C ALA A 45 -5.33 -6.26 -6.09
N TYR A 46 -5.25 -5.65 -4.89
CA TYR A 46 -4.72 -4.30 -4.71
C TYR A 46 -3.26 -4.20 -5.16
N LEU A 47 -2.41 -5.09 -4.65
CA LEU A 47 -0.98 -5.08 -4.96
C LEU A 47 -0.70 -5.16 -6.46
N HIS A 48 -1.44 -6.03 -7.15
CA HIS A 48 -1.31 -6.21 -8.59
C HIS A 48 -1.74 -4.95 -9.36
N ARG A 49 -2.85 -4.31 -9.00
CA ARG A 49 -3.33 -3.12 -9.74
C ARG A 49 -2.47 -1.88 -9.50
N SER A 50 -1.91 -1.73 -8.30
CA SER A 50 -1.07 -0.59 -7.93
C SER A 50 0.36 -0.68 -8.48
N TRP A 51 0.72 -1.79 -9.11
CA TRP A 51 2.05 -1.98 -9.67
C TRP A 51 2.14 -1.41 -11.07
N HIS A 52 3.25 -0.75 -11.39
CA HIS A 52 3.59 -0.37 -12.75
C HIS A 52 3.62 -1.59 -13.67
N GLY A 53 3.09 -1.46 -14.89
CA GLY A 53 2.89 -2.59 -15.80
C GLY A 53 4.18 -3.33 -16.18
N SER A 54 5.30 -2.61 -16.33
CA SER A 54 6.57 -3.20 -16.76
C SER A 54 7.27 -4.06 -15.70
N THR A 55 6.98 -3.86 -14.41
CA THR A 55 7.63 -4.57 -13.31
C THR A 55 6.67 -5.40 -12.46
N ARG A 56 5.41 -5.52 -12.90
CA ARG A 56 4.33 -6.18 -12.17
C ARG A 56 4.56 -7.70 -12.08
N PRO A 57 4.65 -8.28 -10.86
CA PRO A 57 4.71 -9.72 -10.69
C PRO A 57 3.41 -10.39 -11.13
N ASN A 58 3.48 -11.69 -11.41
CA ASN A 58 2.28 -12.49 -11.69
C ASN A 58 1.31 -12.40 -10.49
N LYS A 59 0.04 -12.10 -10.78
CA LYS A 59 -1.06 -12.04 -9.81
C LYS A 59 -1.12 -13.27 -8.89
N LYS A 60 -0.86 -14.46 -9.43
CA LYS A 60 -0.85 -15.72 -8.66
C LYS A 60 0.21 -15.71 -7.56
N GLY A 61 1.39 -15.15 -7.83
CA GLY A 61 2.47 -15.02 -6.85
C GLY A 61 2.11 -14.08 -5.69
N LEU A 62 1.42 -12.97 -5.98
CA LEU A 62 0.97 -12.01 -4.96
C LEU A 62 -0.15 -12.57 -4.06
N LEU A 63 -0.97 -13.49 -4.58
CA LEU A 63 -2.01 -14.17 -3.80
C LEU A 63 -1.47 -15.35 -2.97
N GLN A 64 -0.27 -15.84 -3.29
CA GLN A 64 0.33 -17.03 -2.68
C GLN A 64 1.59 -16.71 -1.87
N LEU A 65 1.73 -15.46 -1.41
CA LEU A 65 2.83 -15.09 -0.52
C LEU A 65 2.80 -15.97 0.72
N PRO A 66 3.95 -16.50 1.19
CA PRO A 66 4.00 -17.28 2.41
C PRO A 66 3.48 -16.45 3.60
N PRO A 67 3.00 -17.10 4.67
CA PRO A 67 2.70 -16.41 5.91
C PRO A 67 3.91 -15.60 6.36
N MET A 68 3.70 -14.33 6.67
CA MET A 68 4.72 -13.40 7.16
C MET A 68 4.14 -12.59 8.29
N ASP A 69 4.92 -12.42 9.35
CA ASP A 69 4.58 -11.56 10.47
C ASP A 69 5.06 -10.13 10.16
N TRP A 70 4.11 -9.26 9.90
CA TRP A 70 4.36 -7.86 9.60
C TRP A 70 4.39 -7.05 10.90
N LEU A 71 5.58 -6.64 11.32
CA LEU A 71 5.82 -6.03 12.63
C LEU A 71 5.46 -4.54 12.69
N GLY A 72 5.57 -3.82 11.58
CA GLY A 72 5.33 -2.39 11.52
C GLY A 72 5.94 -1.76 10.27
N LEU A 73 5.56 -0.50 10.02
CA LEU A 73 6.07 0.31 8.93
C LEU A 73 6.60 1.64 9.48
N GLU A 74 7.85 1.94 9.15
CA GLU A 74 8.45 3.25 9.36
C GLU A 74 8.93 3.80 8.01
N ILE A 75 8.55 5.04 7.69
CA ILE A 75 8.99 5.72 6.47
C ILE A 75 10.07 6.71 6.86
N VAL A 76 11.31 6.36 6.53
CA VAL A 76 12.49 7.16 6.90
C VAL A 76 12.73 8.34 5.96
N ARG A 77 12.27 8.24 4.71
CA ARG A 77 12.47 9.27 3.68
C ARG A 77 11.49 9.08 2.52
N THR A 78 11.13 10.19 1.89
CA THR A 78 10.42 10.25 0.61
C THR A 78 11.16 11.19 -0.33
N GLU A 79 11.21 10.86 -1.62
CA GLU A 79 11.82 11.68 -2.68
C GLU A 79 10.90 11.64 -3.90
N GLN A 80 10.51 12.82 -4.41
CA GLN A 80 9.58 12.95 -5.53
C GLN A 80 8.22 12.27 -5.25
N GLY A 81 7.22 12.44 -6.13
CA GLY A 81 5.89 11.88 -5.94
C GLY A 81 5.09 12.48 -4.76
N GLY A 82 5.37 13.72 -4.38
CA GLY A 82 4.48 14.55 -3.55
C GLY A 82 3.26 15.04 -4.34
N GLU A 83 2.30 15.70 -3.67
CA GLU A 83 1.04 16.13 -4.31
C GLU A 83 1.24 17.11 -5.48
N GLN A 84 2.38 17.80 -5.52
CA GLN A 84 2.74 18.79 -6.54
C GLN A 84 3.72 18.25 -7.58
N ASP A 85 4.19 17.01 -7.42
CA ASP A 85 5.14 16.42 -8.35
C ASP A 85 4.39 15.79 -9.54
N ALA A 86 4.84 16.12 -10.75
CA ALA A 86 4.28 15.55 -11.98
C ALA A 86 4.78 14.12 -12.28
N ALA A 87 5.80 13.65 -11.56
CA ALA A 87 6.39 12.34 -11.74
C ALA A 87 6.94 11.76 -10.42
N GLY A 88 6.93 10.42 -10.34
CA GLY A 88 7.43 9.58 -9.26
C GLY A 88 7.35 8.11 -9.63
#